data_AF-A0A2M6ZYJ2-F1
#
_entry.id   AF-A0A2M6ZYJ2-F1
#
_cell.length_a   1.000
_cell.length_b   1.000
_cell.length_c   1.000
_cell.angle_alpha   90.00
_cell.angle_beta   90.00
_cell.angle_gamma   90.00
#
_symmetry.space_group_name_H-M   'P 1'
#
loop_
_entity.id
_entity.type
_entity.pdbx_description
1 polymer ?
#
loop_
_entity_poly.entity_id
_entity_poly.type
_entity_poly.pdbx_seq_one_letter_code
_entity_poly.pdbx_strand_id
1 'polypeptide(L)'
;MKEFDILFSILTLPEVDFLSYIARRLIEKGYRIGFILFHEAGAEKLERMGIPFFNMHTLREEIQYVPLSDNELDDFRIKFGISNLRHLFIHEKVGYNRREEKKLAEKAFHYLLILDKIFVENNVKCIIQELGGFSSNQCVYYTARKNNIDHVFYEPAAFSKRIVFNRNSYYSDIPRRIMDVQPLHELRAEVESYLGKYLQSKSMVVPFKDRHSFADMTFRKIFNLENAKRLKRKLLH
;
A
#
# COMPACT_ATOMS: atom_id res chain seq x y z
N MET A 1 18.61 17.34 3.19
CA MET A 1 17.76 16.71 2.16
C MET A 1 18.36 15.36 1.79
N LYS A 2 17.67 14.25 2.06
CA LYS A 2 18.10 12.92 1.58
C LYS A 2 17.59 12.71 0.15
N GLU A 3 18.25 11.84 -0.61
CA GLU A 3 17.83 11.47 -1.97
C GLU A 3 17.45 10.00 -2.02
N PHE A 4 16.29 9.71 -2.61
CA PHE A 4 15.73 8.38 -2.81
C PHE A 4 15.34 8.22 -4.27
N ASP A 5 15.92 7.21 -4.93
CA ASP A 5 15.43 6.80 -6.24
C ASP A 5 14.06 6.15 -6.12
N ILE A 6 13.85 5.36 -5.04
CA ILE A 6 12.60 4.68 -4.75
C ILE A 6 12.29 4.74 -3.25
N LEU A 7 11.06 5.14 -2.90
CA LEU A 7 10.47 4.85 -1.60
C LEU A 7 9.37 3.79 -1.75
N PHE A 8 9.50 2.69 -1.00
CA PHE A 8 8.46 1.69 -0.89
C PHE A 8 7.47 2.06 0.23
N SER A 9 6.17 2.11 -0.07
CA SER A 9 5.11 2.29 0.93
C SER A 9 4.56 0.94 1.38
N ILE A 10 4.55 0.68 2.70
CA ILE A 10 4.18 -0.62 3.27
C ILE A 10 3.10 -0.48 4.34
N LEU A 11 2.11 -1.38 4.27
CA LEU A 11 1.04 -1.49 5.27
C LEU A 11 1.15 -2.71 6.18
N THR A 12 1.79 -3.78 5.72
CA THR A 12 1.74 -5.08 6.38
C THR A 12 3.11 -5.73 6.50
N LEU A 13 3.28 -6.59 7.51
CA LEU A 13 4.54 -7.30 7.72
C LEU A 13 4.95 -8.21 6.53
N PRO A 14 4.04 -8.98 5.88
CA PRO A 14 4.41 -9.76 4.69
C PRO A 14 4.95 -8.91 3.53
N GLU A 15 4.43 -7.70 3.34
CA GLU A 15 4.97 -6.76 2.35
C GLU A 15 6.38 -6.30 2.73
N VAL A 16 6.69 -6.10 4.02
CA VAL A 16 8.05 -5.80 4.48
C VAL A 16 9.01 -6.90 4.04
N ASP A 17 8.65 -8.17 4.21
CA ASP A 17 9.53 -9.28 3.83
C ASP A 17 9.80 -9.30 2.32
N PHE A 18 8.74 -9.17 1.52
CA PHE A 18 8.82 -9.17 0.07
C PHE A 18 9.62 -7.97 -0.47
N LEU A 19 9.28 -6.77 -0.03
CA LEU A 19 9.89 -5.54 -0.55
C LEU A 19 11.30 -5.33 0.00
N SER A 20 11.63 -5.81 1.20
CA SER A 20 13.01 -5.79 1.72
C SER A 20 13.94 -6.66 0.87
N TYR A 21 13.45 -7.79 0.36
CA TYR A 21 14.21 -8.61 -0.59
C TYR A 21 14.47 -7.87 -1.90
N ILE A 22 13.46 -7.20 -2.45
CA ILE A 22 13.61 -6.38 -3.67
C ILE A 22 14.55 -5.20 -3.43
N ALA A 23 14.40 -4.50 -2.31
CA ALA A 23 15.23 -3.35 -1.93
C ALA A 23 16.72 -3.72 -1.93
N ARG A 24 17.10 -4.86 -1.34
CA ARG A 24 18.49 -5.33 -1.37
C ARG A 24 19.04 -5.48 -2.78
N ARG A 25 18.27 -6.09 -3.69
CA ARG A 25 18.67 -6.27 -5.09
C ARG A 25 18.82 -4.95 -5.84
N LEU A 26 18.02 -3.94 -5.50
CA LEU A 26 18.11 -2.61 -6.09
C LEU A 26 19.30 -1.83 -5.51
N ILE A 27 19.55 -1.94 -4.20
CA ILE A 27 20.72 -1.35 -3.54
C ILE A 27 22.01 -1.93 -4.13
N GLU A 28 22.08 -3.25 -4.36
CA GLU A 28 23.21 -3.91 -5.05
C GLU A 28 23.47 -3.36 -6.46
N LYS A 29 22.43 -2.79 -7.11
CA LYS A 29 22.53 -2.14 -8.41
C LYS A 29 22.82 -0.63 -8.33
N GLY A 30 23.03 -0.10 -7.13
CA GLY A 30 23.39 1.31 -6.90
C GLY A 30 22.18 2.25 -6.70
N TYR A 31 20.96 1.74 -6.59
CA TYR A 31 19.79 2.58 -6.30
C TYR A 31 19.71 2.96 -4.82
N ARG A 32 19.28 4.20 -4.55
CA ARG A 32 19.01 4.71 -3.19
C ARG A 32 17.57 4.39 -2.81
N ILE A 33 17.41 3.42 -1.91
CA ILE A 33 16.10 2.90 -1.52
C ILE A 33 15.77 3.35 -0.10
N GLY A 34 14.49 3.67 0.13
CA GLY A 34 13.94 3.84 1.47
C GLY A 34 12.52 3.31 1.58
N PHE A 35 11.93 3.44 2.77
CA PHE A 35 10.59 2.94 3.06
C PHE A 35 9.72 3.98 3.77
N ILE A 36 8.41 3.93 3.52
CA ILE A 36 7.38 4.60 4.32
C ILE A 36 6.58 3.50 5.00
N LEU A 37 6.63 3.46 6.33
CA LEU A 37 6.13 2.33 7.11
C LEU A 37 4.90 2.74 7.94
N PHE A 38 3.76 2.12 7.63
CA PHE A 38 2.51 2.25 8.41
C PHE A 38 2.29 1.10 9.38
N HIS A 39 3.28 0.22 9.57
CA HIS A 39 3.18 -0.94 10.46
C HIS A 39 4.43 -1.12 11.31
N GLU A 40 4.32 -0.86 12.62
CA GLU A 40 5.44 -0.83 13.58
C GLU A 40 6.38 -2.04 13.51
N ALA A 41 5.84 -3.26 13.32
CA ALA A 41 6.66 -4.47 13.31
C ALA A 41 7.69 -4.54 12.16
N GLY A 42 7.55 -3.69 11.13
CA GLY A 42 8.53 -3.60 10.04
C GLY A 42 9.79 -2.82 10.40
N ALA A 43 9.74 -1.97 11.44
CA ALA A 43 10.81 -1.02 11.76
C ALA A 43 12.09 -1.75 12.17
N GLU A 44 12.00 -2.64 13.16
CA GLU A 44 13.13 -3.43 13.67
C GLU A 44 13.85 -4.20 12.55
N LYS A 45 13.10 -4.71 11.58
CA LYS A 45 13.66 -5.42 10.44
C LYS A 45 14.45 -4.49 9.52
N LEU A 46 13.89 -3.34 9.16
CA LEU A 46 14.53 -2.35 8.30
C LEU A 46 15.77 -1.74 8.96
N GLU A 47 15.72 -1.50 10.28
CA GLU A 47 16.85 -1.05 11.10
C GLU A 47 18.02 -2.05 11.02
N ARG A 48 17.78 -3.34 11.27
CA ARG A 48 18.81 -4.39 11.17
C ARG A 48 19.42 -4.50 9.77
N MET A 49 18.66 -4.14 8.75
CA MET A 49 19.13 -4.13 7.36
C MET A 49 19.86 -2.84 6.98
N GLY A 50 19.88 -1.83 7.85
CA GLY A 50 20.48 -0.53 7.59
C GLY A 50 19.77 0.25 6.48
N ILE A 51 18.50 -0.07 6.17
CA ILE A 51 17.76 0.64 5.13
C ILE A 51 17.00 1.81 5.77
N PRO A 52 17.13 3.05 5.24
CA PRO A 52 16.39 4.19 5.77
C PRO A 52 14.88 4.04 5.61
N PHE A 53 14.13 4.46 6.61
CA PHE A 53 12.67 4.45 6.58
C PHE A 53 12.06 5.61 7.37
N PHE A 54 10.81 5.92 7.05
CA PHE A 54 9.96 6.87 7.75
C PHE A 54 8.87 6.08 8.49
N ASN A 55 8.92 6.10 9.83
CA ASN A 55 7.91 5.45 10.65
C ASN A 55 6.72 6.38 10.87
N MET A 56 5.59 6.07 10.22
CA MET A 56 4.40 6.93 10.26
C MET A 56 3.72 6.96 11.63
N HIS A 57 3.99 5.99 12.51
CA HIS A 57 3.48 6.02 13.88
C HIS A 57 4.27 7.03 14.73
N THR A 58 5.59 6.89 14.74
CA THR A 58 6.49 7.82 15.43
C THR A 58 6.30 9.25 14.94
N LEU A 59 6.24 9.45 13.62
CA LEU A 59 6.04 10.79 13.04
C LEU A 59 4.68 11.40 13.40
N ARG A 60 3.63 10.59 13.64
CA ARG A 60 2.33 11.08 14.12
C ARG A 60 2.32 11.51 15.57
N GLU A 61 3.26 11.03 16.37
CA GLU A 61 3.44 11.46 17.76
C GLU A 61 4.29 12.73 17.81
N GLU A 62 5.32 12.82 16.95
CA GLU A 62 6.22 13.98 16.87
C GLU A 62 5.58 15.20 16.20
N ILE A 63 4.75 14.99 15.19
CA ILE A 63 4.08 16.07 14.45
C ILE A 63 2.70 16.27 15.03
N GLN A 64 2.47 17.42 15.66
CA GLN A 64 1.16 17.72 16.22
C GLN A 64 0.15 17.98 15.10
N TYR A 65 -0.98 17.27 15.15
CA TYR A 65 -2.13 17.56 14.30
C TYR A 65 -2.97 18.68 14.93
N VAL A 66 -3.20 19.73 14.13
CA VAL A 66 -4.18 20.77 14.45
C VAL A 66 -5.41 20.53 13.58
N PRO A 67 -6.61 20.35 14.16
CA PRO A 67 -7.84 20.22 13.40
C PRO A 67 -8.07 21.42 12.49
N LEU A 68 -8.41 21.14 11.24
CA LEU A 68 -8.70 22.15 10.22
C LEU A 68 -10.16 22.63 10.37
N SER A 69 -10.38 23.93 10.21
CA SER A 69 -11.70 24.52 9.99
C SER A 69 -12.27 24.15 8.62
N ASP A 70 -13.56 24.40 8.38
CA ASP A 70 -14.22 24.05 7.11
C ASP A 70 -13.58 24.72 5.89
N ASN A 71 -13.18 25.99 6.02
CA ASN A 71 -12.48 26.70 4.94
C ASN A 71 -11.09 26.08 4.67
N GLU A 72 -10.36 25.74 5.74
CA GLU A 72 -9.04 25.10 5.62
C GLU A 72 -9.15 23.69 5.03
N LEU A 73 -10.24 22.96 5.30
CA LEU A 73 -10.50 21.66 4.69
C LEU A 73 -10.69 21.76 3.18
N ASP A 74 -11.35 22.80 2.70
CA ASP A 74 -11.58 22.99 1.27
C ASP A 74 -10.29 23.43 0.54
N ASP A 75 -9.49 24.29 1.17
CA ASP A 75 -8.14 24.63 0.72
C ASP A 75 -7.25 23.39 0.68
N PHE A 76 -7.32 22.54 1.71
CA PHE A 76 -6.56 21.29 1.78
C PHE A 76 -6.96 20.33 0.66
N ARG A 77 -8.26 20.21 0.39
CA ARG A 77 -8.81 19.41 -0.70
C ARG A 77 -8.25 19.87 -2.06
N ILE A 78 -8.25 21.18 -2.31
CA ILE A 78 -7.72 21.78 -3.54
C ILE A 78 -6.20 21.54 -3.64
N LYS A 79 -5.46 21.81 -2.55
CA LYS A 79 -3.99 21.66 -2.47
C LYS A 79 -3.52 20.25 -2.85
N PHE A 80 -4.25 19.22 -2.45
CA PHE A 80 -3.90 17.82 -2.75
C PHE A 80 -4.60 17.26 -4.00
N GLY A 81 -5.42 18.07 -4.69
CA GLY A 81 -6.14 17.64 -5.90
C GLY A 81 -7.15 16.52 -5.63
N ILE A 82 -7.78 16.54 -4.45
CA ILE A 82 -8.75 15.53 -4.02
C ILE A 82 -10.15 16.04 -4.38
N SER A 83 -10.95 15.26 -5.10
CA SER A 83 -12.32 15.68 -5.44
C SER A 83 -13.28 15.52 -4.26
N ASN A 84 -13.10 14.44 -3.49
CA ASN A 84 -13.93 14.11 -2.34
C ASN A 84 -13.08 13.53 -1.21
N LEU A 85 -12.97 14.24 -0.09
CA LEU A 85 -12.16 13.84 1.06
C LEU A 85 -12.60 12.49 1.65
N ARG A 86 -13.88 12.11 1.53
CA ARG A 86 -14.36 10.80 2.00
C ARG A 86 -13.72 9.62 1.27
N HIS A 87 -13.25 9.80 0.04
CA HIS A 87 -12.58 8.73 -0.70
C HIS A 87 -11.32 8.23 0.01
N LEU A 88 -10.68 9.08 0.83
CA LEU A 88 -9.50 8.70 1.59
C LEU A 88 -9.78 7.62 2.64
N PHE A 89 -10.99 7.51 3.18
CA PHE A 89 -11.26 6.64 4.33
C PHE A 89 -12.54 5.81 4.23
N ILE A 90 -13.27 5.91 3.12
CA ILE A 90 -14.52 5.17 2.91
C ILE A 90 -14.30 3.66 2.95
N HIS A 91 -13.18 3.16 2.44
CA HIS A 91 -12.84 1.74 2.48
C HIS A 91 -12.72 1.22 3.92
N GLU A 92 -12.07 1.97 4.82
CA GLU A 92 -11.98 1.61 6.24
C GLU A 92 -13.34 1.71 6.93
N LYS A 93 -14.13 2.73 6.60
CA LYS A 93 -15.49 2.91 7.13
C LYS A 93 -16.39 1.73 6.79
N VAL A 94 -16.45 1.35 5.51
CA VAL A 94 -17.36 0.32 4.99
C VAL A 94 -16.78 -1.08 5.19
N GLY A 95 -15.56 -1.32 4.72
CA GLY A 95 -14.93 -2.65 4.73
C GLY A 95 -14.53 -3.15 6.11
N TYR A 96 -14.29 -2.24 7.08
CA TYR A 96 -13.88 -2.58 8.44
C TYR A 96 -14.85 -2.06 9.52
N ASN A 97 -16.04 -1.61 9.13
CA ASN A 97 -17.10 -1.11 10.03
C ASN A 97 -16.57 -0.07 11.04
N ARG A 98 -15.66 0.82 10.61
CA ARG A 98 -15.12 1.90 11.44
C ARG A 98 -16.13 3.06 11.43
N ARG A 99 -16.87 3.20 12.53
CA ARG A 99 -18.02 4.13 12.60
C ARG A 99 -17.64 5.60 12.86
N GLU A 100 -16.47 5.83 13.46
CA GLU A 100 -16.04 7.17 13.85
C GLU A 100 -15.40 7.92 12.67
N GLU A 101 -16.24 8.48 11.80
CA GLU A 101 -15.81 9.18 10.58
C GLU A 101 -14.83 10.32 10.85
N LYS A 102 -15.08 11.10 11.91
CA LYS A 102 -14.20 12.21 12.32
C LYS A 102 -12.76 11.73 12.58
N LYS A 103 -12.59 10.65 13.35
CA LYS A 103 -11.27 10.06 13.64
C LYS A 103 -10.56 9.54 12.38
N LEU A 104 -11.33 8.95 11.46
CA LEU A 104 -10.78 8.48 10.18
C LEU A 104 -10.29 9.65 9.32
N ALA A 105 -11.08 10.73 9.25
CA ALA A 105 -10.72 11.94 8.54
C ALA A 105 -9.46 12.60 9.13
N GLU A 106 -9.44 12.80 10.45
CA GLU A 106 -8.27 13.34 11.18
C GLU A 106 -7.01 12.51 10.93
N LYS A 107 -7.11 11.18 10.98
CA LYS A 107 -6.01 10.26 10.65
C LYS A 107 -5.50 10.48 9.22
N ALA A 108 -6.41 10.57 8.24
CA ALA A 108 -6.04 10.76 6.84
C ALA A 108 -5.39 12.14 6.60
N PHE A 109 -5.94 13.21 7.17
CA PHE A 109 -5.37 14.56 7.04
C PHE A 109 -4.00 14.67 7.71
N HIS A 110 -3.84 14.04 8.88
CA HIS A 110 -2.55 13.97 9.54
C HIS A 110 -1.52 13.21 8.68
N TYR A 111 -1.88 12.09 8.08
CA TYR A 111 -0.98 11.40 7.14
C TYR A 111 -0.61 12.27 5.94
N LEU A 112 -1.56 12.98 5.32
CA LEU A 112 -1.26 13.88 4.20
C LEU A 112 -0.25 14.95 4.60
N LEU A 113 -0.39 15.56 5.79
CA LEU A 113 0.55 16.55 6.32
C LEU A 113 1.96 15.99 6.50
N ILE A 114 2.08 14.83 7.15
CA ILE A 114 3.38 14.18 7.41
C ILE A 114 4.05 13.79 6.10
N LEU A 115 3.30 13.15 5.20
CA LEU A 115 3.82 12.72 3.90
C LEU A 115 4.27 13.91 3.05
N ASP A 116 3.53 15.02 3.09
CA ASP A 116 3.90 16.23 2.36
C ASP A 116 5.22 16.77 2.87
N LYS A 117 5.42 16.79 4.18
CA LYS A 117 6.70 17.16 4.80
C LYS A 117 7.82 16.22 4.35
N ILE A 118 7.60 14.90 4.39
CA ILE A 118 8.60 13.91 3.92
C ILE A 118 8.99 14.18 2.46
N PHE A 119 8.02 14.43 1.57
CA PHE A 119 8.28 14.60 0.15
C PHE A 119 8.88 15.97 -0.21
N VAL A 120 8.61 17.02 0.57
CA VAL A 120 9.22 18.35 0.40
C VAL A 120 10.66 18.39 0.93
N GLU A 121 10.93 17.71 2.05
CA GLU A 121 12.25 17.73 2.69
C GLU A 121 13.27 16.74 2.09
N ASN A 122 12.82 15.88 1.17
CA ASN A 122 13.63 14.83 0.55
C ASN A 122 13.43 14.81 -0.97
N ASN A 123 14.48 14.50 -1.72
CA ASN A 123 14.38 14.32 -3.16
C ASN A 123 13.96 12.88 -3.46
N VAL A 124 12.68 12.66 -3.74
CA VAL A 124 12.10 11.34 -4.02
C VAL A 124 11.72 11.26 -5.49
N LYS A 125 12.30 10.31 -6.23
CA LYS A 125 12.03 10.16 -7.67
C LYS A 125 10.80 9.30 -7.95
N CYS A 126 10.59 8.24 -7.17
CA CYS A 126 9.51 7.29 -7.39
C CYS A 126 8.99 6.70 -6.06
N ILE A 127 7.68 6.51 -5.98
CA ILE A 127 7.02 5.72 -4.95
C ILE A 127 6.60 4.38 -5.55
N ILE A 128 6.81 3.29 -4.82
CA ILE A 128 6.24 1.98 -5.15
C ILE A 128 5.34 1.53 -4.02
N GLN A 129 4.09 1.18 -4.32
CA GLN A 129 3.15 0.69 -3.32
C GLN A 129 2.22 -0.38 -3.88
N GLU A 130 1.66 -1.20 -3.00
CA GLU A 130 0.59 -2.10 -3.38
C GLU A 130 -0.71 -1.33 -3.63
N LEU A 131 -1.46 -1.73 -4.66
CA LEU A 131 -2.81 -1.23 -4.88
C LEU A 131 -3.70 -1.53 -3.67
N GLY A 132 -4.21 -0.50 -2.99
CA GLY A 132 -4.99 -0.65 -1.77
C GLY A 132 -5.90 0.53 -1.47
N GLY A 133 -7.04 0.24 -0.83
CA GLY A 133 -8.07 1.22 -0.48
C GLY A 133 -7.89 1.89 0.88
N PHE A 134 -6.91 1.48 1.69
CA PHE A 134 -6.67 2.06 3.02
C PHE A 134 -6.23 3.53 2.94
N SER A 135 -6.55 4.29 3.99
CA SER A 135 -6.25 5.72 4.04
C SER A 135 -4.77 6.01 3.86
N SER A 136 -3.90 5.16 4.41
CA SER A 136 -2.45 5.21 4.21
C SER A 136 -2.06 5.20 2.71
N ASN A 137 -2.52 4.24 1.91
CA ASN A 137 -2.18 4.14 0.47
C ASN A 137 -2.73 5.32 -0.32
N GLN A 138 -3.95 5.73 0.01
CA GLN A 138 -4.61 6.86 -0.61
C GLN A 138 -3.81 8.15 -0.33
N CYS A 139 -3.43 8.38 0.93
CA CYS A 139 -2.64 9.53 1.32
C CYS A 139 -1.27 9.56 0.61
N VAL A 140 -0.55 8.43 0.54
CA VAL A 140 0.74 8.37 -0.19
C VAL A 140 0.56 8.75 -1.67
N TYR A 141 -0.48 8.25 -2.32
CA TYR A 141 -0.75 8.57 -3.72
C TYR A 141 -1.05 10.05 -3.95
N TYR A 142 -2.00 10.63 -3.19
CA TYR A 142 -2.37 12.03 -3.36
C TYR A 142 -1.21 12.97 -3.03
N THR A 143 -0.42 12.68 -2.00
CA THR A 143 0.77 13.46 -1.68
C THR A 143 1.86 13.33 -2.77
N ALA A 144 2.09 12.13 -3.31
CA ALA A 144 3.05 11.93 -4.39
C ALA A 144 2.65 12.74 -5.64
N ARG A 145 1.37 12.65 -6.03
CA ARG A 145 0.81 13.41 -7.15
C ARG A 145 0.95 14.92 -6.95
N LYS A 146 0.63 15.44 -5.76
CA LYS A 146 0.82 16.86 -5.41
C LYS A 146 2.26 17.32 -5.66
N ASN A 147 3.23 16.49 -5.30
CA ASN A 147 4.65 16.81 -5.37
C ASN A 147 5.29 16.39 -6.71
N ASN A 148 4.50 16.02 -7.73
CA ASN A 148 4.96 15.54 -9.03
C ASN A 148 5.95 14.35 -8.95
N ILE A 149 5.76 13.47 -7.97
CA ILE A 149 6.55 12.26 -7.79
C ILE A 149 5.86 11.11 -8.52
N ASP A 150 6.61 10.37 -9.33
CA ASP A 150 6.10 9.17 -9.99
C ASP A 150 5.67 8.12 -8.98
N HIS A 151 4.58 7.43 -9.28
CA HIS A 151 3.98 6.44 -8.42
C HIS A 151 3.71 5.17 -9.20
N VAL A 152 4.34 4.06 -8.82
CA VAL A 152 4.08 2.74 -9.39
C VAL A 152 3.29 1.91 -8.39
N PHE A 153 2.07 1.57 -8.79
CA PHE A 153 1.27 0.56 -8.11
C PHE A 153 1.67 -0.83 -8.58
N TYR A 154 1.71 -1.78 -7.67
CA TYR A 154 1.78 -3.20 -8.01
C TYR A 154 0.61 -3.97 -7.38
N GLU A 155 0.14 -5.00 -8.08
CA GLU A 155 -0.88 -5.91 -7.56
C GLU A 155 -0.69 -7.33 -8.10
N PRO A 156 -1.00 -8.38 -7.33
CA PRO A 156 -1.12 -9.72 -7.88
C PRO A 156 -2.18 -9.74 -8.99
N ALA A 157 -1.86 -10.31 -10.14
CA ALA A 157 -2.85 -10.50 -11.19
C ALA A 157 -3.85 -11.60 -10.80
N ALA A 158 -5.03 -11.60 -11.42
CA ALA A 158 -5.99 -12.71 -11.34
C ALA A 158 -5.38 -14.06 -11.79
N PHE A 159 -4.34 -14.00 -12.62
CA PHE A 159 -3.59 -15.17 -13.09
C PHE A 159 -2.40 -15.48 -12.18
N SER A 160 -2.26 -16.76 -11.81
CA SER A 160 -1.18 -17.22 -10.93
C SER A 160 0.20 -16.80 -11.42
N LYS A 161 1.08 -16.44 -10.47
CA LYS A 161 2.49 -16.04 -10.69
C LYS A 161 2.68 -14.77 -11.54
N ARG A 162 1.65 -13.95 -11.72
CA ARG A 162 1.75 -12.67 -12.42
C ARG A 162 1.53 -11.50 -11.46
N ILE A 163 2.25 -10.41 -11.71
CA ILE A 163 2.10 -9.12 -11.03
C ILE A 163 1.85 -8.09 -12.13
N VAL A 164 0.87 -7.22 -11.89
CA VAL A 164 0.57 -6.08 -12.76
C VAL A 164 1.15 -4.82 -12.13
N PHE A 165 1.64 -3.91 -12.97
CA PHE A 165 2.14 -2.61 -12.56
C PHE A 165 1.36 -1.51 -13.27
N ASN A 166 0.90 -0.51 -12.53
CA ASN A 166 0.26 0.69 -13.08
C ASN A 166 1.05 1.92 -12.61
N ARG A 167 1.29 2.87 -13.52
CA ARG A 167 2.01 4.11 -13.20
C ARG A 167 1.02 5.27 -13.10
N ASN A 168 1.08 6.01 -12.01
CA ASN A 168 0.34 7.25 -11.72
C ASN A 168 -1.19 7.13 -11.76
N SER A 169 -1.74 5.91 -11.83
CA SER A 169 -3.17 5.64 -11.97
C SER A 169 -3.62 4.47 -11.08
N TYR A 170 -4.78 4.63 -10.46
CA TYR A 170 -5.50 3.53 -9.80
C TYR A 170 -6.17 2.58 -10.78
N TYR A 171 -6.30 2.99 -12.04
CA TYR A 171 -6.94 2.19 -13.08
C TYR A 171 -5.90 1.34 -13.80
N SER A 172 -6.27 0.08 -14.07
CA SER A 172 -5.51 -0.76 -14.98
C SER A 172 -5.72 -0.23 -16.40
N ASP A 173 -4.82 0.63 -16.85
CA ASP A 173 -4.86 1.17 -18.21
C ASP A 173 -4.35 0.11 -19.20
N ILE A 174 -5.25 -0.77 -19.64
CA ILE A 174 -4.96 -1.72 -20.72
C ILE A 174 -4.85 -0.92 -22.03
N PRO A 175 -3.67 -0.86 -22.68
CA PRO A 175 -3.51 -0.09 -23.91
C PRO A 175 -4.51 -0.54 -24.98
N ARG A 176 -5.17 0.41 -25.66
CA ARG A 176 -6.14 0.09 -26.75
C ARG A 176 -5.56 -0.83 -27.82
N ARG A 177 -4.28 -0.65 -28.17
CA ARG A 177 -3.55 -1.55 -29.07
C ARG A 177 -3.54 -3.04 -28.66
N ILE A 178 -3.82 -3.35 -27.39
CA ILE A 178 -3.98 -4.72 -26.89
C ILE A 178 -5.45 -5.14 -26.97
N MET A 179 -6.39 -4.22 -26.69
CA MET A 179 -7.83 -4.50 -26.73
C MET A 179 -8.37 -4.64 -28.16
N ASP A 180 -7.79 -3.93 -29.13
CA ASP A 180 -8.28 -3.87 -30.51
C ASP A 180 -7.68 -4.99 -31.40
N VAL A 181 -6.76 -5.80 -30.86
CA VAL A 181 -6.14 -6.91 -31.59
C VAL A 181 -6.94 -8.18 -31.35
N GLN A 182 -7.42 -8.78 -32.45
CA GLN A 182 -7.94 -10.14 -32.38
C GLN A 182 -6.81 -11.09 -31.96
N PRO A 183 -6.94 -11.80 -30.83
CA PRO A 183 -5.90 -12.73 -30.41
C PRO A 183 -5.74 -13.82 -31.47
N LEU A 184 -4.49 -14.21 -31.71
CA LEU A 184 -4.18 -15.35 -32.59
C LEU A 184 -4.98 -16.57 -32.14
N HIS A 185 -5.50 -17.34 -33.09
CA HIS A 185 -6.36 -18.50 -32.80
C HIS A 185 -5.70 -19.48 -31.82
N GLU A 186 -4.38 -19.70 -31.96
CA GLU A 186 -3.59 -20.54 -31.06
C GLU A 186 -3.53 -19.99 -29.63
N LEU A 187 -3.32 -18.68 -29.48
CA LEU A 187 -3.29 -18.02 -28.17
C LEU A 187 -4.67 -18.08 -27.50
N ARG A 188 -5.74 -17.93 -28.29
CA ARG A 188 -7.11 -18.09 -27.80
C ARG A 188 -7.35 -19.50 -27.28
N ALA A 189 -6.95 -20.52 -28.05
CA ALA A 189 -7.07 -21.92 -27.63
C ALA A 189 -6.26 -22.22 -26.36
N GLU A 190 -5.07 -21.63 -26.21
CA GLU A 190 -4.26 -21.74 -25.00
C GLU A 190 -4.97 -21.14 -23.77
N VAL A 191 -5.50 -19.92 -23.91
CA VAL A 191 -6.23 -19.23 -22.83
C VAL A 191 -7.50 -19.99 -22.45
N GLU A 192 -8.27 -20.47 -23.43
CA GLU A 192 -9.47 -21.28 -23.19
C GLU A 192 -9.13 -22.59 -22.47
N SER A 193 -8.05 -23.27 -22.85
CA SER A 193 -7.53 -24.46 -22.17
C SER A 193 -7.10 -24.16 -20.72
N TYR A 194 -6.41 -23.03 -20.50
CA TYR A 194 -6.02 -22.58 -19.16
C TYR A 194 -7.24 -22.29 -18.28
N LEU A 195 -8.21 -21.53 -18.78
CA LEU A 195 -9.44 -21.20 -18.07
C LEU A 195 -10.25 -22.46 -17.76
N GLY A 196 -10.37 -23.39 -18.71
CA GLY A 196 -11.01 -24.69 -18.51
C GLY A 196 -10.36 -25.48 -17.37
N LYS A 197 -9.03 -25.58 -17.36
CA LYS A 197 -8.27 -26.23 -16.27
C LYS A 197 -8.47 -25.52 -14.94
N TYR A 198 -8.45 -24.19 -14.92
CA TYR A 198 -8.63 -23.39 -13.71
C TYR A 198 -10.03 -23.55 -13.10
N LEU A 199 -11.07 -23.53 -13.93
CA LEU A 199 -12.46 -23.75 -13.50
C LEU A 199 -12.67 -25.18 -12.97
N GLN A 200 -12.01 -26.17 -13.58
CA GLN A 200 -12.05 -27.57 -13.12
C GLN A 200 -11.29 -27.79 -11.82
N SER A 201 -10.12 -27.15 -11.64
CA SER A 201 -9.29 -27.38 -10.46
C SER A 201 -9.89 -26.84 -9.17
N LYS A 202 -10.84 -25.88 -9.26
CA LYS A 202 -11.43 -25.16 -8.11
C LYS A 202 -10.38 -24.57 -7.15
N SER A 203 -9.14 -24.43 -7.61
CA SER A 203 -8.02 -23.99 -6.79
C SER A 203 -8.01 -22.47 -6.77
N MET A 204 -8.52 -21.88 -5.68
CA MET A 204 -8.43 -20.44 -5.47
C MET A 204 -6.95 -20.05 -5.35
N VAL A 205 -6.46 -19.17 -6.23
CA VAL A 205 -5.13 -18.59 -6.11
C VAL A 205 -5.18 -17.56 -4.99
N VAL A 206 -4.72 -17.98 -3.81
CA VAL A 206 -4.56 -17.07 -2.66
C VAL A 206 -3.10 -16.60 -2.64
N PRO A 207 -2.83 -15.30 -2.78
CA PRO A 207 -1.48 -14.75 -2.61
C PRO A 207 -0.91 -15.16 -1.25
N PHE A 208 0.40 -15.42 -1.18
CA PHE A 208 1.04 -15.90 0.06
C PHE A 208 0.73 -14.99 1.26
N LYS A 209 0.75 -13.67 1.05
CA LYS A 209 0.41 -12.65 2.05
C LYS A 209 -1.02 -12.77 2.60
N ASP A 210 -1.96 -13.23 1.77
CA ASP A 210 -3.39 -13.34 2.10
C ASP A 210 -3.74 -14.72 2.65
N ARG A 211 -2.78 -15.67 2.64
CA ARG A 211 -3.00 -16.99 3.21
C ARG A 211 -3.55 -16.90 4.61
N HIS A 212 -3.08 -16.02 5.49
CA HIS A 212 -3.64 -15.92 6.85
C HIS A 212 -5.10 -15.41 6.90
N SER A 213 -5.53 -14.62 5.90
CA SER A 213 -6.91 -14.15 5.76
C SER A 213 -7.84 -15.26 5.27
N PHE A 214 -7.34 -16.15 4.40
CA PHE A 214 -8.12 -17.23 3.77
C PHE A 214 -7.92 -18.63 4.40
N ALA A 215 -6.84 -18.86 5.13
CA ALA A 215 -6.41 -20.21 5.51
C ALA A 215 -7.18 -20.81 6.68
N ASP A 216 -7.87 -20.03 7.52
CA ASP A 216 -8.56 -20.64 8.67
C ASP A 216 -9.69 -19.75 9.23
N MET A 217 -10.92 -20.28 9.16
CA MET A 217 -11.99 -20.04 10.14
C MET A 217 -12.05 -21.18 11.18
N THR A 218 -10.95 -21.91 11.42
CA THR A 218 -10.89 -22.98 12.42
C THR A 218 -10.32 -22.50 13.76
N PHE A 219 -10.56 -23.29 14.82
CA PHE A 219 -10.12 -23.04 16.21
C PHE A 219 -8.61 -22.76 16.38
N ARG A 220 -7.76 -23.10 15.40
CA ARG A 220 -6.32 -22.74 15.40
C ARG A 220 -6.06 -21.23 15.37
N LYS A 221 -6.96 -20.43 14.81
CA LYS A 221 -6.85 -18.97 14.79
C LYS A 221 -7.06 -18.35 16.18
N ILE A 222 -7.82 -19.01 17.05
CA ILE A 222 -8.04 -18.63 18.45
C ILE A 222 -6.79 -18.92 19.29
N PHE A 223 -6.08 -20.01 19.00
CA PHE A 223 -4.83 -20.39 19.69
C PHE A 223 -3.56 -19.98 18.94
N ASN A 224 -3.56 -18.81 18.27
CA ASN A 224 -2.34 -18.30 17.68
C ASN A 224 -1.49 -17.59 18.77
N LEU A 225 -0.34 -18.19 19.10
CA LEU A 225 0.66 -17.66 20.03
C LEU A 225 1.10 -16.23 19.69
N GLU A 226 1.11 -15.84 18.42
CA GLU A 226 1.40 -14.46 18.02
C GLU A 226 0.27 -13.49 18.38
N ASN A 227 -0.99 -13.90 18.24
CA ASN A 227 -2.13 -13.10 18.70
C ASN A 227 -2.10 -12.96 20.23
N ALA A 228 -1.74 -14.01 20.97
CA ALA A 228 -1.56 -13.96 22.42
C ALA A 228 -0.41 -13.04 22.83
N LYS A 229 0.74 -13.07 22.13
CA LYS A 229 1.84 -12.11 22.34
C LYS A 229 1.42 -10.68 22.03
N ARG A 230 0.64 -10.47 20.96
CA ARG A 230 0.12 -9.16 20.55
C ARG A 230 -0.93 -8.62 21.52
N LEU A 231 -1.77 -9.49 22.08
CA LEU A 231 -2.73 -9.16 23.14
C LEU A 231 -2.01 -8.81 24.45
N LYS A 232 -1.00 -9.59 24.83
CA LYS A 232 -0.15 -9.30 26.00
C LYS A 232 0.54 -7.93 25.88
N ARG A 233 1.07 -7.60 24.69
CA ARG A 233 1.64 -6.27 24.41
C ARG A 233 0.62 -5.13 24.56
N LYS A 234 -0.65 -5.37 24.23
CA LYS A 234 -1.74 -4.37 24.35
C LYS A 234 -2.35 -4.25 25.75
N LEU A 235 -2.12 -5.21 26.63
CA LEU A 235 -2.66 -5.22 28.01
C LEU A 235 -1.63 -4.77 29.05
N LEU A 236 -0.34 -4.77 28.71
CA LEU A 236 0.77 -4.35 29.58
C LEU A 236 1.36 -2.98 29.21
N HIS A 237 0.77 -2.31 28.22
CA HIS A 237 0.94 -0.90 27.88
C HIS A 237 -0.44 -0.24 27.95
#